data_AF-A0A3S1E136-F1
#
_entry.id   AF-A0A3S1E136-F1
#
_cell.length_a   1.000
_cell.length_b   1.000
_cell.length_c   1.000
_cell.angle_alpha   90.00
_cell.angle_beta   90.00
_cell.angle_gamma   90.00
#
_symmetry.space_group_name_H-M   'P 1'
#
loop_
_entity.id
_entity.type
_entity.pdbx_description
1 polymer ?
#
loop_
_entity_poly.entity_id
_entity_poly.type
_entity_poly.pdbx_seq_one_letter_code
_entity_poly.pdbx_strand_id
1 'polypeptide(L)'
;NYTDDVRIFAGCLTGRKHWPTVAVDGFPVPRLKAALAHSVLEVESVDDDGMRPRHFCRVVQEETHAPFTGFNRAKAAVLELAILVSRLGMLPRDKIEAEIAYLSIAIEKTAGEGEKEAWGWLMQRVGDHLAAEDASGEDARG
;
A
#
# COMPACT_ATOMS: atom_id res chain seq x y z
N ASN A 1 6.77 -10.06 -5.61
CA ASN A 1 6.71 -8.94 -6.57
C ASN A 1 7.48 -7.76 -5.98
N TYR A 2 8.47 -7.25 -6.69
CA TYR A 2 9.16 -6.00 -6.36
C TYR A 2 8.66 -4.94 -7.33
N THR A 3 7.95 -3.92 -6.84
CA THR A 3 7.35 -2.88 -7.68
C THR A 3 7.50 -1.52 -7.00
N ASP A 4 7.63 -0.49 -7.81
CA ASP A 4 7.63 0.90 -7.39
C ASP A 4 6.36 1.64 -7.84
N ASP A 5 5.35 0.91 -8.32
CA ASP A 5 4.02 1.45 -8.61
C ASP A 5 3.21 1.55 -7.32
N VAL A 6 3.25 2.74 -6.71
CA VAL A 6 2.59 3.02 -5.43
C VAL A 6 1.07 2.93 -5.46
N ARG A 7 0.46 2.93 -6.65
CA ARG A 7 -0.98 2.75 -6.81
C ARG A 7 -1.43 1.35 -6.39
N ILE A 8 -0.57 0.34 -6.55
CA ILE A 8 -0.87 -1.03 -6.12
C ILE A 8 -1.03 -1.09 -4.59
N PHE A 9 -0.13 -0.43 -3.86
CA PHE A 9 -0.19 -0.35 -2.41
C PHE A 9 -1.41 0.44 -1.93
N ALA A 10 -1.65 1.63 -2.49
CA ALA A 10 -2.82 2.44 -2.17
C ALA A 10 -4.14 1.71 -2.51
N GLY A 11 -4.16 0.98 -3.63
CA GLY A 11 -5.34 0.25 -4.08
C GLY A 11 -5.77 -0.87 -3.14
N CYS A 12 -4.81 -1.63 -2.60
CA CYS A 12 -5.09 -2.70 -1.63
C CYS A 12 -5.88 -2.20 -0.42
N LEU A 13 -5.64 -0.97 0.03
CA LEU A 13 -6.32 -0.34 1.17
C LEU A 13 -7.61 0.39 0.81
N THR A 14 -7.85 0.63 -0.48
CA THR A 14 -8.96 1.46 -0.98
C THR A 14 -9.91 0.68 -1.89
N GLY A 15 -9.86 -0.66 -1.84
CA GLY A 15 -10.77 -1.55 -2.58
C GLY A 15 -10.39 -1.83 -4.04
N ARG A 16 -9.29 -1.26 -4.54
CA ARG A 16 -8.79 -1.48 -5.91
C ARG A 16 -7.86 -2.69 -5.92
N LYS A 17 -8.43 -3.86 -6.21
CA LYS A 17 -7.73 -5.16 -6.09
C LYS A 17 -7.39 -5.80 -7.44
N HIS A 18 -7.99 -5.34 -8.53
CA HIS A 18 -7.79 -5.92 -9.87
C HIS A 18 -6.62 -5.23 -10.58
N TRP A 19 -5.44 -5.82 -10.43
CA TRP A 19 -4.21 -5.33 -11.08
C TRP A 19 -3.81 -6.26 -12.22
N PRO A 20 -3.29 -5.72 -13.35
CA PRO A 20 -2.81 -6.56 -14.44
C PRO A 20 -1.70 -7.50 -13.99
N THR A 21 -1.82 -8.77 -14.36
CA THR A 21 -0.86 -9.82 -14.04
C THR A 21 -0.28 -10.45 -15.31
N VAL A 22 0.87 -11.11 -15.17
CA VAL A 22 1.55 -11.87 -16.21
C VAL A 22 1.82 -13.27 -15.67
N ALA A 23 1.55 -14.30 -16.47
CA ALA A 23 1.85 -15.69 -16.11
C ALA A 23 3.36 -15.87 -15.85
N VAL A 24 3.70 -16.78 -14.95
CA VAL A 24 5.09 -17.19 -14.70
C VAL A 24 5.19 -18.65 -15.12
N ASP A 25 6.06 -18.94 -16.08
CA ASP A 25 6.18 -20.29 -16.65
C ASP A 25 6.53 -21.31 -15.56
N GLY A 26 5.77 -22.42 -15.54
CA GLY A 26 5.94 -23.47 -14.55
C GLY A 26 5.30 -23.21 -13.19
N PHE A 27 4.64 -22.06 -12.97
CA PHE A 27 4.02 -21.73 -11.68
C PHE A 27 2.54 -21.34 -11.80
N PRO A 28 1.68 -21.75 -10.84
CA PRO A 28 0.25 -21.47 -10.89
C PRO A 28 -0.11 -20.02 -10.52
N VAL A 29 0.78 -19.32 -9.82
CA VAL A 29 0.55 -17.95 -9.35
C VAL A 29 1.22 -16.97 -10.30
N PRO A 30 0.47 -16.03 -10.90
CA PRO A 30 1.07 -15.04 -11.77
C PRO A 30 1.79 -13.94 -10.97
N ARG A 31 2.66 -13.18 -11.64
CA ARG A 31 3.26 -11.97 -11.08
C ARG A 31 2.47 -10.72 -11.48
N LEU A 32 2.67 -9.61 -10.77
CA LEU A 32 2.19 -8.30 -11.18
C LEU A 32 2.89 -7.88 -12.48
N LYS A 33 2.13 -7.32 -13.43
CA LYS A 33 2.70 -6.77 -14.66
C LYS A 33 3.65 -5.60 -14.40
N ALA A 34 3.32 -4.78 -13.40
CA ALA A 34 4.11 -3.61 -12.97
C ALA A 34 5.29 -3.97 -12.04
N ALA A 35 5.62 -5.24 -11.88
CA ALA A 35 6.79 -5.64 -11.10
C ALA A 35 8.09 -5.32 -11.86
N LEU A 36 9.02 -4.62 -11.21
CA LEU A 36 10.39 -4.41 -11.68
C LEU A 36 11.19 -5.72 -11.63
N ALA A 37 10.90 -6.55 -10.63
CA ALA A 37 11.43 -7.90 -10.50
C ALA A 37 10.43 -8.77 -9.71
N HIS A 38 10.65 -10.08 -9.68
CA HIS A 38 9.89 -10.96 -8.79
C HIS A 38 10.73 -12.12 -8.30
N SER A 39 10.37 -12.64 -7.12
CA SER A 39 10.80 -13.95 -6.63
C SER A 39 9.58 -14.86 -6.56
N VAL A 40 9.75 -16.09 -7.00
CA VAL A 40 8.81 -17.19 -6.78
C VAL A 40 9.22 -17.92 -5.52
N LEU A 41 8.25 -18.16 -4.64
CA LEU A 41 8.46 -18.73 -3.32
C LEU A 41 7.78 -20.09 -3.22
N GLU A 42 8.49 -21.05 -2.64
CA GLU A 42 7.96 -22.34 -2.19
C GLU A 42 7.92 -22.35 -0.67
N VAL A 43 6.78 -22.74 -0.09
CA VAL A 43 6.63 -22.86 1.37
C VAL A 43 7.26 -24.17 1.81
N GLU A 44 8.31 -24.10 2.61
CA GLU A 44 9.02 -25.27 3.13
C GLU A 44 8.42 -25.77 4.45
N SER A 45 7.97 -24.84 5.30
CA SER A 45 7.27 -25.18 6.54
C SER A 45 6.36 -24.04 6.98
N VAL A 46 5.36 -24.40 7.78
CA VAL A 46 4.43 -23.47 8.42
C VAL A 46 4.45 -23.73 9.90
N ASP A 47 4.67 -22.68 10.68
CA ASP A 47 4.51 -22.66 12.13
C ASP A 47 3.27 -21.86 12.46
N ASP A 48 2.19 -22.57 12.78
CA ASP A 48 0.85 -21.99 12.98
C ASP A 48 0.52 -21.94 14.47
N ASP A 49 0.51 -20.72 15.03
CA ASP A 49 0.09 -20.44 16.40
C ASP A 49 -1.38 -19.95 16.50
N GLY A 50 -2.13 -19.98 15.39
CA GLY A 50 -3.53 -19.60 15.29
C GLY A 50 -3.82 -18.08 15.25
N MET A 51 -2.85 -17.22 15.58
CA MET A 51 -3.02 -15.75 15.60
C MET A 51 -2.01 -15.03 14.71
N ARG A 52 -0.79 -15.54 14.62
CA ARG A 52 0.35 -15.00 13.87
C ARG A 52 1.15 -16.14 13.23
N PRO A 53 0.59 -16.85 12.24
CA PRO A 53 1.30 -17.92 11.55
C PRO A 53 2.58 -17.42 10.87
N ARG A 54 3.62 -18.24 10.89
CA ARG A 54 4.90 -18.00 10.22
C ARG A 54 5.09 -18.99 9.09
N HIS A 55 5.27 -18.48 7.88
CA HIS A 55 5.54 -19.28 6.70
C HIS A 55 7.03 -19.14 6.36
N PHE A 56 7.75 -20.26 6.39
CA PHE A 56 9.15 -20.30 5.97
C PHE A 56 9.21 -20.67 4.51
N CYS A 57 9.76 -19.77 3.70
CA CYS A 57 9.76 -19.91 2.25
C CYS A 57 11.18 -19.94 1.71
N ARG A 58 11.42 -20.76 0.68
CA ARG A 58 12.62 -20.71 -0.15
C ARG A 58 12.30 -20.03 -1.48
N VAL A 59 13.25 -19.23 -1.94
CA VAL A 59 13.21 -18.65 -3.29
C VAL A 59 13.60 -19.73 -4.30
N VAL A 60 12.71 -20.02 -5.25
CA VAL A 60 12.93 -21.07 -6.26
C VAL A 60 13.26 -20.50 -7.64
N GLN A 61 12.87 -19.25 -7.89
CA GLN A 61 13.17 -18.52 -9.12
C GLN A 61 13.14 -17.02 -8.84
N GLU A 62 14.03 -16.28 -9.50
CA GLU A 62 14.00 -14.81 -9.52
C GLU A 62 14.19 -14.29 -10.94
N GLU A 63 13.55 -13.17 -11.25
CA GLU A 63 13.71 -12.52 -12.55
C GLU A 63 13.49 -11.02 -12.44
N THR A 64 14.28 -10.26 -13.22
CA THR A 64 14.20 -8.81 -13.35
C THR A 64 13.58 -8.42 -14.70
N HIS A 65 12.60 -7.54 -14.66
CA HIS A 65 11.81 -7.06 -15.81
C HIS A 65 12.12 -5.61 -16.19
N ALA A 66 12.55 -4.81 -15.22
CA ALA A 66 12.89 -3.40 -15.43
C ALA A 66 13.89 -2.91 -14.36
N PRO A 67 14.74 -1.93 -14.70
CA PRO A 67 15.63 -1.31 -13.72
C PRO A 67 14.85 -0.45 -12.72
N PHE A 68 15.34 -0.38 -11.49
CA PHE A 68 14.90 0.63 -10.53
C PHE A 68 15.45 2.00 -10.94
N THR A 69 14.57 2.98 -11.15
CA THR A 69 14.94 4.30 -11.68
C THR A 69 15.39 5.29 -10.61
N GLY A 70 15.38 4.88 -9.34
CA GLY A 70 15.84 5.70 -8.22
C GLY A 70 14.73 6.09 -7.25
N PHE A 71 15.14 6.74 -6.16
CA PHE A 71 14.23 7.13 -5.09
C PHE A 71 13.37 8.34 -5.46
N ASN A 72 12.10 8.30 -5.07
CA ASN A 72 11.16 9.41 -5.21
C ASN A 72 10.45 9.66 -3.88
N ARG A 73 10.46 10.91 -3.41
CA ARG A 73 9.90 11.28 -2.10
C ARG A 73 8.38 11.18 -2.07
N ALA A 74 7.69 11.48 -3.16
CA ALA A 74 6.24 11.30 -3.27
C ALA A 74 5.85 9.82 -3.21
N LYS A 75 6.61 8.93 -3.86
CA LYS A 75 6.40 7.48 -3.72
C LYS A 75 6.51 7.04 -2.26
N ALA A 76 7.55 7.48 -1.56
CA ALA A 76 7.70 7.22 -0.13
C ALA A 76 6.54 7.79 0.69
N ALA A 77 6.10 9.03 0.39
CA ALA A 77 4.98 9.65 1.10
C ALA A 77 3.64 8.93 0.86
N VAL A 78 3.39 8.39 -0.33
CA VAL A 78 2.23 7.55 -0.61
C VAL A 78 2.28 6.27 0.23
N LEU A 79 3.45 5.64 0.37
CA LEU A 79 3.62 4.44 1.21
C LEU A 79 3.36 4.75 2.69
N GLU A 80 3.87 5.87 3.21
CA GLU A 80 3.60 6.30 4.59
C GLU A 80 2.13 6.63 4.81
N LEU A 81 1.47 7.31 3.86
CA LEU A 81 0.03 7.56 3.93
C LEU A 81 -0.78 6.26 3.88
N ALA A 82 -0.36 5.27 3.10
CA ALA A 82 -0.99 3.95 3.08
C ALA A 82 -0.89 3.27 4.46
N ILE A 83 0.28 3.31 5.09
CA ILE A 83 0.46 2.81 6.47
C ILE A 83 -0.48 3.55 7.42
N LEU A 84 -0.54 4.89 7.34
CA LEU A 84 -1.45 5.71 8.14
C LEU A 84 -2.93 5.31 7.94
N VAL A 85 -3.36 5.13 6.69
CA VAL A 85 -4.72 4.72 6.34
C VAL A 85 -5.10 3.36 6.96
N SER A 86 -4.16 2.43 7.07
CA SER A 86 -4.42 1.11 7.68
C SER A 86 -4.69 1.15 9.19
N ARG A 87 -4.34 2.26 9.85
CA ARG A 87 -4.39 2.41 11.32
C ARG A 87 -5.24 3.60 11.79
N LEU A 88 -6.03 4.21 10.92
CA LEU A 88 -6.82 5.43 11.23
C LEU A 88 -7.63 5.30 12.52
N GLY A 89 -8.39 4.21 12.67
CA GLY A 89 -9.23 3.99 13.86
C GLY A 89 -8.47 3.75 15.17
N MET A 90 -7.14 3.76 15.17
CA MET A 90 -6.30 3.62 16.36
C MET A 90 -5.57 4.92 16.72
N LEU A 91 -5.74 5.98 15.93
CA LEU A 91 -4.97 7.22 16.06
C LEU A 91 -5.86 8.43 16.35
N PRO A 92 -5.38 9.37 17.18
CA PRO A 92 -6.01 10.68 17.32
C PRO A 92 -6.03 11.46 15.99
N ARG A 93 -7.10 12.23 15.76
CA ARG A 93 -7.28 13.07 14.57
C ARG A 93 -6.15 14.06 14.32
N ASP A 94 -5.69 14.75 15.37
CA ASP A 94 -4.61 15.73 15.29
C ASP A 94 -3.30 15.10 14.78
N LYS A 95 -3.02 13.86 15.21
CA LYS A 95 -1.88 13.09 14.70
C LYS A 95 -2.03 12.72 13.23
N ILE A 96 -3.22 12.30 12.80
CA ILE A 96 -3.50 11.99 11.39
C ILE A 96 -3.26 13.24 10.53
N GLU A 97 -3.84 14.38 10.92
CA GLU A 97 -3.73 15.65 10.19
C GLU A 97 -2.27 16.14 10.14
N ALA A 98 -1.54 16.06 11.24
CA ALA A 98 -0.13 16.45 11.31
C ALA A 98 0.77 15.59 10.40
N GLU A 99 0.58 14.26 10.40
CA GLU A 99 1.31 13.35 9.52
C GLU A 99 0.99 13.65 8.04
N ILE A 100 -0.29 13.84 7.68
CA ILE A 100 -0.68 14.19 6.31
C ILE A 100 -0.07 15.52 5.86
N ALA A 101 -0.10 16.54 6.71
CA ALA A 101 0.47 17.85 6.39
C ALA A 101 1.97 17.74 6.06
N TYR A 102 2.71 16.97 6.85
CA TYR A 102 4.13 16.72 6.59
C TYR A 102 4.36 15.95 5.28
N LEU A 103 3.60 14.88 5.04
CA LEU A 103 3.72 14.04 3.85
C LEU A 103 3.35 14.80 2.55
N SER A 104 2.39 15.72 2.63
CA SER A 104 1.92 16.52 1.49
C SER A 104 3.04 17.32 0.81
N ILE A 105 4.04 17.77 1.58
CA ILE A 105 5.21 18.50 1.06
C ILE A 105 5.97 17.67 0.01
N ALA A 106 6.08 16.35 0.21
CA ALA A 106 6.75 15.47 -0.73
C ALA A 106 5.93 15.29 -2.02
N ILE A 107 4.61 15.20 -1.87
CA ILE A 107 3.66 15.05 -2.99
C ILE A 107 3.73 16.30 -3.88
N GLU A 108 3.56 17.48 -3.29
CA GLU A 108 3.61 18.76 -4.02
C GLU A 108 4.91 18.93 -4.82
N LYS A 109 6.04 18.48 -4.26
CA LYS A 109 7.37 18.72 -4.83
C LYS A 109 7.83 17.66 -5.83
N THR A 110 7.35 16.43 -5.71
CA THR A 110 7.96 15.29 -6.42
C THR A 110 6.99 14.28 -7.02
N ALA A 111 5.67 14.51 -6.90
CA ALA A 111 4.66 13.60 -7.44
C ALA A 111 4.47 13.78 -8.95
N GLY A 112 4.55 12.67 -9.68
CA GLY A 112 3.96 12.53 -11.00
C GLY A 112 2.47 12.16 -10.90
N GLU A 113 1.88 11.78 -12.04
CA GLU A 113 0.47 11.41 -12.13
C GLU A 113 0.13 10.19 -11.27
N GLY A 114 1.00 9.17 -11.28
CA GLY A 114 0.77 7.93 -10.53
C GLY A 114 0.76 8.14 -9.02
N GLU A 115 1.66 8.97 -8.48
CA GLU A 115 1.67 9.31 -7.06
C GLU A 115 0.45 10.15 -6.68
N LYS A 116 0.05 11.13 -7.51
CA LYS A 116 -1.14 11.95 -7.27
C LYS A 116 -2.42 11.13 -7.27
N GLU A 117 -2.54 10.19 -8.19
CA GLU A 117 -3.67 9.26 -8.27
C GLU A 117 -3.76 8.39 -7.01
N ALA A 118 -2.65 7.73 -6.64
CA ALA A 118 -2.59 6.92 -5.42
C ALA A 118 -2.90 7.73 -4.16
N TRP A 119 -2.32 8.93 -4.06
CA TRP A 119 -2.55 9.87 -2.96
C TRP A 119 -4.02 10.25 -2.85
N GLY A 120 -4.67 10.59 -3.97
CA GLY A 120 -6.08 10.96 -4.00
C GLY A 120 -6.99 9.84 -3.46
N TRP A 121 -6.71 8.58 -3.83
CA TRP A 121 -7.47 7.43 -3.31
C TRP A 121 -7.34 7.27 -1.80
N LEU A 122 -6.13 7.45 -1.27
CA LEU A 122 -5.88 7.35 0.17
C LEU A 122 -6.52 8.52 0.93
N MET A 123 -6.40 9.75 0.41
CA MET A 123 -7.02 10.93 1.01
C MET A 123 -8.55 10.84 1.02
N GLN A 124 -9.17 10.24 0.00
CA GLN A 124 -10.60 9.94 0.04
C GLN A 124 -10.94 9.05 1.24
N ARG A 125 -10.18 7.96 1.45
CA ARG A 125 -10.38 7.04 2.59
C ARG A 125 -10.17 7.72 3.96
N VAL A 126 -9.25 8.67 4.04
CA VAL A 126 -9.05 9.52 5.23
C VAL A 126 -10.28 10.42 5.44
N GLY A 127 -10.73 11.11 4.39
CA GLY A 127 -11.90 11.99 4.46
C GLY A 127 -13.15 11.24 4.91
N ASP A 128 -13.41 10.07 4.34
CA ASP A 128 -14.53 9.20 4.73
C ASP A 128 -14.44 8.78 6.21
N HIS A 129 -13.24 8.54 6.73
CA HIS A 129 -13.04 8.19 8.14
C HIS A 129 -13.35 9.36 9.08
N LEU A 130 -12.79 10.55 8.79
CA LEU A 130 -12.99 11.73 9.63
C LEU A 130 -14.45 12.19 9.61
N ALA A 131 -15.13 12.11 8.46
CA ALA A 131 -16.55 12.40 8.37
C ALA A 131 -17.42 11.46 9.22
N ALA A 132 -17.07 10.16 9.25
CA ALA A 132 -17.77 9.18 10.09
C ALA A 132 -17.52 9.41 11.60
N GLU A 133 -16.30 9.85 11.96
CA GLU A 133 -15.97 10.24 13.34
C GLU A 133 -16.77 11.47 13.78
N ASP A 134 -16.87 12.49 12.92
CA ASP A 134 -17.65 13.72 13.17
C ASP A 134 -19.14 13.40 13.38
N ALA A 135 -19.74 12.58 12.51
CA ALA A 135 -21.15 12.15 12.64
C ALA A 135 -21.41 11.38 13.95
N SER A 136 -20.49 10.49 14.35
CA SER A 136 -20.62 9.74 15.61
C SER A 136 -20.49 10.64 16.85
N GLY A 137 -19.72 11.72 16.74
CA GLY A 137 -19.55 12.72 17.80
C GLY A 137 -20.74 13.66 17.97
N GLU A 138 -21.50 13.93 16.90
CA GLU A 138 -22.75 14.70 16.96
C GLU A 138 -23.89 13.90 17.59
N ASP A 139 -24.06 12.63 17.20
CA ASP A 139 -25.07 11.72 17.77
C ASP A 139 -24.86 11.47 19.27
N ALA A 140 -23.61 11.47 19.75
CA ALA A 140 -23.30 11.31 21.18
C ALA A 140 -23.59 12.55 22.04
N ARG A 141 -23.88 13.70 21.43
CA ARG A 141 -24.16 14.98 22.10
C ARG A 141 -25.65 15.39 22.04
N GLY A 142 -26.49 14.65 21.33
CA GLY A 142 -27.96 14.82 21.26
C GLY A 142 -28.69 13.93 22.25
#